data_AF-A0A3B8WGS8-F1
#
_entry.id   AF-A0A3B8WGS8-F1
#
_cell.length_a   1.000
_cell.length_b   1.000
_cell.length_c   1.000
_cell.angle_alpha   90.00
_cell.angle_beta   90.00
_cell.angle_gamma   90.00
#
_symmetry.space_group_name_H-M   'P 1'
#
loop_
_entity.id
_entity.type
_entity.pdbx_description
1 polymer ?
#
loop_
_entity_poly.entity_id
_entity_poly.type
_entity_poly.pdbx_seq_one_letter_code
_entity_poly.pdbx_strand_id
1 'polypeptide(L)'
;ALEEAILGVIGQLDRPRSPAGAARHAYHNKLFGRTPEQRARFRERVLGVTLDELKRVAKTWLAPEKANVAVVTSPDNRAVVEGLGMDIQEL
;
A
#
# COMPACT_ATOMS: atom_id res chain seq x y z
N ALA A 1 -16.91 -6.04 -6.79
CA ALA A 1 -16.08 -5.01 -6.11
C ALA A 1 -15.23 -5.59 -4.97
N LEU A 2 -15.79 -5.96 -3.81
CA LEU A 2 -14.98 -6.49 -2.68
C LEU A 2 -14.29 -7.82 -3.02
N GLU A 3 -15.03 -8.78 -3.59
CA GLU A 3 -14.48 -10.08 -3.98
C GLU A 3 -13.35 -9.94 -5.00
N GLU A 4 -13.49 -9.05 -5.98
CA GLU A 4 -12.45 -8.76 -6.98
C GLU A 4 -11.20 -8.14 -6.34
N ALA A 5 -11.37 -7.26 -5.34
CA ALA A 5 -10.25 -6.72 -4.58
C ALA A 5 -9.52 -7.81 -3.78
N ILE A 6 -10.26 -8.73 -3.15
CA ILE A 6 -9.69 -9.90 -2.45
C ILE A 6 -8.91 -10.77 -3.45
N LEU A 7 -9.49 -11.09 -4.60
CA LEU A 7 -8.82 -11.87 -5.66
C LEU A 7 -7.56 -11.18 -6.17
N GLY A 8 -7.59 -9.86 -6.34
CA GLY A 8 -6.42 -9.07 -6.74
C GLY A 8 -5.27 -9.17 -5.75
N VAL A 9 -5.55 -9.08 -4.44
CA VAL A 9 -4.53 -9.20 -3.38
C VAL A 9 -3.99 -10.62 -3.32
N ILE A 10 -4.85 -11.64 -3.36
CA ILE A 10 -4.43 -13.05 -3.34
C ILE A 10 -3.60 -13.41 -4.58
N GLY A 11 -3.99 -12.94 -5.76
CA GLY A 11 -3.24 -13.15 -7.00
C GLY A 11 -1.82 -12.56 -6.95
N GLN A 12 -1.64 -11.41 -6.30
CA GLN A 12 -0.30 -10.86 -6.07
C GLN A 12 0.53 -11.70 -5.09
N LEU A 13 -0.10 -12.20 -4.02
CA LEU A 13 0.57 -13.05 -3.03
C LEU A 13 1.07 -14.37 -3.64
N ASP A 14 0.28 -14.94 -4.56
CA ASP A 14 0.55 -16.23 -5.21
C ASP A 14 1.27 -16.14 -6.55
N ARG A 15 1.73 -14.94 -6.92
CA ARG A 15 2.35 -14.72 -8.21
C ARG A 15 3.50 -15.71 -8.44
N PRO A 16 3.48 -16.50 -9.53
CA PRO A 16 4.54 -17.45 -9.84
C PRO A 16 5.85 -16.70 -10.05
N ARG A 17 6.94 -17.29 -9.56
CA ARG A 17 8.28 -16.72 -9.63
C ARG A 17 9.24 -17.72 -10.24
N SER A 18 10.23 -17.20 -10.97
CA SER A 18 11.35 -18.02 -11.44
C SER A 18 12.14 -18.60 -10.26
N PRO A 19 12.91 -19.68 -10.44
CA PRO A 19 13.67 -20.30 -9.35
C PRO A 19 14.59 -19.31 -8.60
N ALA A 20 15.31 -18.46 -9.33
CA ALA A 20 16.16 -17.43 -8.73
C ALA A 20 15.34 -16.36 -7.98
N GLY A 21 14.19 -15.94 -8.54
CA GLY A 21 13.29 -14.99 -7.89
C GLY A 21 12.66 -15.55 -6.61
N ALA A 22 12.32 -16.85 -6.61
CA ALA A 22 11.81 -17.55 -5.44
C ALA A 22 12.86 -17.59 -4.32
N ALA A 23 14.12 -17.92 -4.63
CA ALA A 23 15.21 -17.95 -3.66
C ALA A 23 15.48 -16.57 -3.03
N ARG A 24 15.62 -15.51 -3.84
CA ARG A 24 15.84 -14.13 -3.35
C ARG A 24 14.72 -13.69 -2.41
N HIS A 25 13.48 -13.93 -2.80
CA HIS A 25 12.33 -13.54 -2.00
C HIS A 25 12.20 -14.38 -0.72
N ALA A 26 12.54 -15.67 -0.75
CA ALA A 26 12.57 -16.50 0.47
C ALA A 26 13.62 -15.97 1.46
N TYR A 27 14.79 -15.58 0.97
CA TYR A 27 15.84 -14.95 1.77
C TYR A 27 15.37 -13.63 2.40
N HIS A 28 14.87 -12.67 1.60
CA HIS A 28 14.38 -11.40 2.13
C HIS A 28 13.21 -11.58 3.09
N ASN A 29 12.31 -12.53 2.81
CA ASN A 29 11.22 -12.84 3.73
C ASN A 29 11.73 -13.31 5.08
N LYS A 30 12.68 -14.26 5.09
CA LYS A 30 13.28 -14.75 6.34
C LYS A 30 14.00 -13.62 7.08
N LEU A 31 14.75 -12.78 6.37
CA LEU A 31 15.47 -11.64 6.93
C LEU A 31 14.55 -10.66 7.66
N PHE A 32 13.38 -10.36 7.09
CA PHE A 32 12.40 -9.43 7.67
C PHE A 32 11.31 -10.13 8.49
N GLY A 33 11.53 -11.40 8.88
CA GLY A 33 10.60 -12.14 9.74
C GLY A 33 9.28 -12.54 9.09
N ARG A 34 9.14 -12.45 7.75
CA ARG A 34 7.94 -12.81 6.97
C ARG A 34 7.82 -14.32 6.75
N THR A 35 7.61 -15.05 7.85
CA THR A 35 7.58 -16.52 7.87
C THR A 35 6.42 -17.10 7.03
N PRO A 36 6.47 -18.38 6.63
CA PRO A 36 5.33 -19.05 5.99
C PRO A 36 4.02 -18.92 6.78
N GLU A 37 4.08 -19.02 8.10
CA GLU A 37 2.92 -18.93 8.99
C GLU A 37 2.34 -17.51 8.98
N GLN A 38 3.18 -16.47 8.95
CA GLN A 38 2.71 -15.10 8.78
C GLN A 38 1.99 -14.89 7.45
N ARG A 39 2.51 -15.50 6.35
CA ARG A 39 1.85 -15.43 5.04
C ARG A 39 0.52 -16.17 5.02
N ALA A 40 0.45 -17.33 5.67
CA ALA A 40 -0.79 -18.10 5.82
C ALA A 40 -1.84 -17.30 6.61
N ARG A 41 -1.46 -16.73 7.76
CA ARG A 41 -2.36 -15.85 8.53
C ARG A 41 -2.78 -14.61 7.76
N PHE A 42 -1.88 -13.99 7.00
CA PHE A 42 -2.22 -12.85 6.16
C PHE A 42 -3.25 -13.23 5.10
N ARG A 43 -3.05 -14.34 4.40
CA ARG A 43 -4.02 -14.89 3.44
C ARG A 43 -5.39 -15.08 4.08
N GLU A 44 -5.44 -15.79 5.20
CA GLU A 44 -6.68 -16.08 5.92
C GLU A 44 -7.45 -14.78 6.25
N ARG A 45 -6.73 -13.77 6.76
CA ARG A 45 -7.32 -12.46 7.08
C ARG A 45 -7.82 -11.71 5.85
N VAL A 46 -7.10 -11.77 4.73
CA VAL A 46 -7.52 -11.15 3.46
C VAL A 46 -8.80 -11.82 2.93
N LEU A 47 -8.88 -13.14 2.99
CA LEU A 47 -10.07 -13.88 2.57
C LEU A 47 -11.28 -13.59 3.46
N GLY A 48 -11.06 -13.27 4.74
CA GLY A 48 -12.11 -12.92 5.70
C GLY A 48 -12.52 -11.44 5.72
N VAL A 49 -12.03 -10.60 4.79
CA VAL A 49 -12.38 -9.17 4.79
C VAL A 49 -13.87 -8.98 4.48
N THR A 50 -14.52 -8.14 5.28
CA THR A 50 -15.91 -7.73 5.08
C THR A 50 -16.02 -6.26 4.70
N LEU A 51 -17.17 -5.87 4.16
CA LEU A 51 -17.43 -4.47 3.82
C LEU A 51 -17.44 -3.55 5.06
N ASP A 52 -17.90 -4.05 6.21
CA ASP A 52 -17.95 -3.27 7.44
C ASP A 52 -16.54 -3.00 7.98
N GLU A 53 -15.64 -3.98 7.91
CA GLU A 53 -14.24 -3.76 8.24
C GLU A 53 -13.57 -2.75 7.31
N LEU A 54 -13.87 -2.78 6.00
CA LEU A 54 -13.38 -1.75 5.08
C LEU A 54 -13.87 -0.36 5.45
N LYS A 55 -15.16 -0.20 5.76
CA LYS A 55 -15.72 1.09 6.21
C LYS A 55 -15.06 1.57 7.49
N ARG A 56 -14.82 0.66 8.45
CA ARG A 56 -14.17 0.98 9.73
C ARG A 56 -12.72 1.43 9.52
N VAL A 57 -11.95 0.71 8.72
CA VAL A 57 -10.55 1.05 8.39
C VAL A 57 -10.47 2.37 7.62
N ALA A 58 -11.35 2.59 6.64
CA ALA A 58 -11.41 3.85 5.91
C ALA A 58 -11.64 5.05 6.85
N LYS A 59 -12.60 4.95 7.78
CA LYS A 59 -12.81 5.99 8.81
C LYS A 59 -11.61 6.21 9.73
N THR A 60 -10.83 5.15 9.98
CA THR A 60 -9.68 5.22 10.89
C THR A 60 -8.49 5.94 10.25
N TRP A 61 -8.24 5.69 8.96
CA TRP A 61 -7.01 6.12 8.29
C TRP A 61 -7.20 7.24 7.26
N LEU A 62 -8.37 7.33 6.62
CA LEU A 62 -8.66 8.38 5.64
C LEU A 62 -9.26 9.60 6.34
N ALA A 63 -8.46 10.16 7.25
CA ALA A 63 -8.76 11.35 8.04
C ALA A 63 -8.22 12.60 7.30
N PRO A 64 -9.07 13.43 6.68
CA PRO A 64 -8.62 14.57 5.87
C PRO A 64 -7.74 15.55 6.67
N GLU A 65 -8.00 15.70 7.96
CA GLU A 65 -7.24 16.55 8.88
C GLU A 65 -5.81 16.06 9.15
N LYS A 66 -5.49 14.80 8.79
CA LYS A 66 -4.16 14.20 8.89
C LYS A 66 -3.50 14.00 7.52
N ALA A 67 -4.13 14.48 6.45
CA ALA A 67 -3.62 14.32 5.10
C ALA A 67 -2.38 15.19 4.89
N ASN A 68 -1.36 14.61 4.26
CA ASN A 68 -0.23 15.36 3.71
C ASN A 68 -0.42 15.47 2.20
N VAL A 69 -0.24 16.67 1.65
CA VAL A 69 -0.40 16.93 0.22
C VAL A 69 0.94 17.38 -0.36
N ALA A 70 1.37 16.71 -1.42
CA ALA A 70 2.56 17.06 -2.19
C ALA A 70 2.21 17.07 -3.68
N VAL A 71 2.73 18.05 -4.41
CA VAL A 71 2.47 18.25 -5.85
C VAL A 71 3.80 18.47 -6.56
N VAL A 72 4.02 17.78 -7.68
CA VAL A 72 5.14 18.04 -8.60
C VAL A 72 4.63 18.95 -9.71
N THR A 73 5.29 20.08 -9.91
CA THR A 73 4.87 21.09 -10.90
C THR A 73 6.07 21.83 -11.50
N SER A 74 5.85 22.61 -12.55
CA SER A 74 6.89 23.44 -13.17
C SER A 74 7.17 24.72 -12.35
N PRO A 75 8.36 25.33 -12.50
CA PRO A 75 8.70 26.60 -11.84
C PRO A 75 7.69 27.73 -12.08
N ASP A 76 7.02 27.73 -13.24
CA ASP A 76 6.00 28.72 -13.61
C ASP A 76 4.83 28.78 -12.61
N ASN A 77 4.56 27.68 -11.89
CA ASN A 77 3.49 27.60 -10.90
C ASN A 77 3.94 27.98 -9.48
N ARG A 78 5.17 28.48 -9.29
CA ARG A 78 5.70 28.85 -7.96
C ARG A 78 4.76 29.78 -7.20
N ALA A 79 4.26 30.83 -7.84
CA ALA A 79 3.32 31.77 -7.20
C ALA A 79 2.00 31.10 -6.75
N VAL A 80 1.54 30.09 -7.51
CA VAL A 80 0.33 29.33 -7.15
C VAL A 80 0.58 28.45 -5.92
N VAL A 81 1.73 27.75 -5.90
CA VAL A 81 2.10 26.86 -4.78
C VAL A 81 2.36 27.66 -3.50
N GLU A 82 3.00 28.82 -3.60
CA GLU A 82 3.17 29.78 -2.49
C GLU A 82 1.81 30.29 -2.00
N GLY A 83 0.90 30.64 -2.91
CA GLY A 83 -0.46 31.06 -2.58
C GLY A 83 -1.30 29.97 -1.89
N LEU A 84 -0.98 28.70 -2.12
CA LEU A 84 -1.59 27.56 -1.43
C LEU A 84 -0.93 27.25 -0.07
N GLY A 85 0.10 28.02 0.33
CA GLY A 85 0.79 27.84 1.61
C GLY A 85 1.60 26.54 1.69
N MET A 86 2.01 25.99 0.54
CA MET A 86 2.80 24.76 0.49
C MET A 86 4.29 25.07 0.61
N ASP A 87 5.05 24.15 1.22
CA ASP A 87 6.51 24.22 1.25
C ASP A 87 7.10 23.79 -0.10
N ILE A 88 8.10 24.54 -0.59
CA ILE A 88 8.70 24.31 -1.92
C ILE A 88 10.07 23.65 -1.75
N GLN A 89 10.22 22.46 -2.33
CA GLN A 89 11.46 21.70 -2.36
C GLN A 89 11.99 21.61 -3.80
N GLU A 90 13.19 22.13 -4.03
CA GLU A 90 13.89 22.06 -5.33
C GLU A 90 15.01 21.01 -5.24
N LEU A 91 15.18 20.22 -6.31
CA LEU A 91 16.21 19.18 -6.43
C LEU A 91 17.52 19.75 -7.00
#